data_AF-A0A7J2SYH2-F1
#
_entry.id   AF-A0A7J2SYH2-F1
#
_cell.length_a   1.000
_cell.length_b   1.000
_cell.length_c   1.000
_cell.angle_alpha   90.00
_cell.angle_beta   90.00
_cell.angle_gamma   90.00
#
_symmetry.space_group_name_H-M   'P 1'
#
loop_
_entity.id
_entity.type
_entity.pdbx_description
1 polymer ?
#
loop_
_entity_poly.entity_id
_entity_poly.type
_entity_poly.pdbx_seq_one_letter_code
_entity_poly.pdbx_strand_id
1 'polypeptide(L)'
;MRRAVIEAHGPQNVEECPRLFEARGFRTAFIEVRDLLPRVLKNVLSHPMAFLRYERETGFIATATVMRYLRGNRNGVPGADIGTRLLRAWRDPEPRRSSASW
;
A
#
# COMPACT_ATOMS: atom_id res chain seq x y z
N MET A 1 -4.21 -15.86 5.86
CA MET A 1 -3.10 -14.86 5.91
C MET A 1 -3.71 -13.48 6.07
N ARG A 2 -3.45 -12.78 7.18
CA ARG A 2 -3.93 -11.39 7.34
C ARG A 2 -2.90 -10.47 6.70
N ARG A 3 -3.33 -9.62 5.77
CA ARG A 3 -2.49 -8.66 5.05
C ARG A 3 -3.12 -7.28 5.19
N ALA A 4 -2.32 -6.29 5.55
CA ALA A 4 -2.71 -4.88 5.59
C ALA A 4 -1.70 -4.04 4.81
N VAL A 5 -2.18 -2.95 4.23
CA VAL A 5 -1.34 -1.90 3.62
C VAL A 5 -1.72 -0.59 4.31
N ILE A 6 -0.71 0.15 4.77
CA ILE A 6 -0.88 1.34 5.61
C ILE A 6 -0.02 2.45 5.01
N GLU A 7 -0.57 3.66 4.93
CA GLU A 7 0.20 4.87 4.60
C GLU A 7 0.87 5.39 5.87
N ALA A 8 2.21 5.42 5.89
CA ALA A 8 3.01 5.99 6.95
C ALA A 8 3.46 7.39 6.55
N HIS A 9 2.95 8.42 7.25
CA HIS A 9 3.23 9.83 6.97
C HIS A 9 4.29 10.41 7.91
N GLY A 10 5.35 10.99 7.37
CA GLY A 10 6.44 11.61 8.12
C GLY A 10 7.53 10.61 8.55
N PRO A 11 8.75 11.10 8.82
CA PRO A 11 9.90 10.25 9.12
C PRO A 11 9.70 9.43 10.40
N GLN A 12 9.02 9.96 11.42
CA GLN A 12 8.74 9.21 12.66
C GLN A 12 7.86 7.99 12.39
N ASN A 13 6.77 8.15 11.64
CA ASN A 13 5.86 7.04 11.36
C ASN A 13 6.49 5.96 10.47
N VAL A 14 7.38 6.36 9.55
CA VAL A 14 8.17 5.42 8.74
C VAL A 14 9.08 4.56 9.61
N GLU A 15 9.59 5.08 10.73
CA GLU A 15 10.45 4.30 11.63
C GLU A 15 9.64 3.47 12.65
N GLU A 16 8.60 4.06 13.24
CA GLU A 16 7.85 3.46 14.35
C GLU A 16 6.83 2.41 13.90
N CYS A 17 6.13 2.64 12.77
CA CYS A 17 5.08 1.72 12.33
C CYS A 17 5.62 0.29 12.11
N PRO A 18 6.74 0.07 11.39
CA PRO A 18 7.33 -1.27 11.25
C PRO A 18 7.60 -1.94 12.60
N ARG A 19 8.25 -1.22 13.53
CA ARG A 19 8.59 -1.74 14.86
C ARG A 19 7.35 -2.19 15.64
N LEU A 20 6.28 -1.38 15.62
CA LEU A 20 5.02 -1.70 16.30
C LEU A 20 4.32 -2.94 15.72
N PHE A 21 4.40 -3.15 14.41
CA PHE A 21 3.84 -4.34 13.76
C PHE A 21 4.68 -5.58 14.02
N GLU A 22 6.00 -5.45 13.95
CA GLU A 22 6.94 -6.54 14.23
C GLU A 22 6.85 -7.04 15.67
N ALA A 23 6.72 -6.12 16.64
CA ALA A 23 6.46 -6.46 18.03
C ALA A 23 5.16 -7.28 18.24
N ARG A 24 4.20 -7.19 17.31
CA ARG A 24 2.94 -7.96 17.31
C ARG A 24 3.01 -9.24 16.45
N GLY A 25 4.21 -9.62 16.03
CA GLY A 25 4.47 -10.82 15.22
C GLY A 25 4.08 -10.68 13.75
N PHE A 26 3.92 -9.46 13.24
CA PHE A 26 3.77 -9.23 11.80
C PHE A 26 5.14 -9.11 11.14
N ARG A 27 5.25 -9.60 9.90
CA ARG A 27 6.35 -9.23 9.01
C ARG A 27 5.98 -7.96 8.29
N THR A 28 6.95 -7.07 8.08
CA THR A 28 6.72 -5.79 7.40
C THR A 28 7.66 -5.60 6.22
N ALA A 29 7.20 -4.85 5.22
CA ALA A 29 8.01 -4.41 4.09
C ALA A 29 7.41 -3.12 3.51
N PHE A 30 8.27 -2.16 3.16
CA PHE A 30 7.81 -1.02 2.39
C PHE A 30 7.51 -1.42 0.95
N ILE A 31 6.40 -0.89 0.43
CA ILE A 31 6.04 -1.00 -0.98
C ILE A 31 6.68 0.19 -1.68
N GLU A 32 7.55 -0.09 -2.64
CA GLU A 32 8.11 0.98 -3.44
C GLU A 32 7.16 1.39 -4.58
N VAL A 33 7.29 2.64 -5.02
CA VAL A 33 6.53 3.18 -6.17
C VAL A 33 6.69 2.28 -7.39
N ARG A 34 7.90 1.75 -7.62
CA ARG A 34 8.19 0.85 -8.75
C ARG A 34 7.37 -0.44 -8.72
N ASP A 35 6.98 -0.90 -7.53
CA ASP A 35 6.19 -2.13 -7.35
C ASP A 35 4.68 -1.84 -7.44
N LEU A 36 4.28 -0.66 -6.95
CA LEU A 36 2.89 -0.22 -6.92
C LEU A 36 2.39 0.14 -8.32
N LEU A 37 3.19 0.90 -9.05
CA LEU A 37 2.75 1.61 -10.23
C LEU A 37 2.36 0.71 -11.41
N PRO A 38 3.08 -0.38 -11.75
CA PRO A 38 2.62 -1.30 -12.79
C PRO A 38 1.26 -1.94 -12.46
N ARG A 39 0.99 -2.19 -11.18
CA ARG A 39 -0.28 -2.78 -10.72
C ARG A 39 -1.41 -1.77 -10.80
N VAL A 40 -1.16 -0.54 -10.36
CA VAL A 40 -2.13 0.57 -10.47
C VAL A 40 -2.44 0.84 -11.94
N LEU A 41 -1.42 0.94 -12.80
CA LEU A 41 -1.58 1.13 -14.24
C LEU A 41 -2.43 0.01 -14.86
N LYS A 42 -2.11 -1.26 -14.57
CA LYS A 42 -2.90 -2.40 -15.05
C LYS A 42 -4.36 -2.30 -14.61
N ASN A 43 -4.63 -1.95 -13.36
CA ASN A 43 -5.98 -1.87 -12.83
C ASN A 43 -6.78 -0.69 -13.41
N VAL A 44 -6.15 0.47 -13.57
CA VAL A 44 -6.76 1.65 -14.22
C VAL A 44 -7.10 1.34 -15.67
N LEU A 45 -6.19 0.69 -16.41
CA LEU A 45 -6.43 0.29 -17.79
C LEU A 45 -7.50 -0.80 -17.92
N SER A 46 -7.57 -1.73 -16.97
CA SER A 46 -8.55 -2.83 -17.00
C SER A 46 -9.96 -2.38 -16.57
N HIS A 47 -10.05 -1.36 -15.71
CA HIS A 47 -11.31 -0.92 -15.12
C HIS A 47 -11.47 0.62 -15.14
N PRO A 48 -11.33 1.28 -16.30
CA PRO A 48 -11.24 2.73 -16.38
C PRO A 48 -12.48 3.44 -15.81
N MET A 49 -13.68 2.91 -16.09
CA MET A 49 -14.93 3.51 -15.61
C MET A 49 -15.12 3.39 -14.09
N ALA A 50 -14.64 2.30 -13.48
CA ALA A 50 -14.73 2.10 -12.03
C ALA A 50 -13.83 3.10 -11.29
N PHE A 51 -12.62 3.33 -11.82
CA PHE A 51 -11.70 4.33 -11.29
C PHE A 51 -12.28 5.74 -11.46
N LEU A 52 -12.74 6.13 -12.64
CA LEU A 52 -13.35 7.46 -12.86
C LEU A 52 -14.53 7.75 -11.91
N ARG A 53 -15.38 6.74 -11.63
CA ARG A 53 -16.47 6.87 -10.66
C ARG A 53 -15.94 7.04 -9.23
N TYR A 54 -14.97 6.22 -8.84
CA TYR A 54 -14.34 6.31 -7.52
C TYR A 54 -13.65 7.66 -7.29
N GLU A 55 -12.95 8.19 -8.30
CA GLU A 55 -12.31 9.52 -8.23
C GLU A 55 -13.33 10.63 -8.04
N ARG A 56 -14.50 10.55 -8.70
CA ARG A 56 -15.60 11.51 -8.52
C ARG A 56 -16.24 11.44 -7.13
N GLU A 57 -16.36 10.23 -6.57
CA GLU A 57 -17.00 10.02 -5.27
C GLU A 57 -16.07 10.36 -4.09
N THR A 58 -14.77 10.15 -4.24
CA THR A 58 -13.81 10.27 -3.12
C THR A 58 -12.87 11.47 -3.23
N GLY A 59 -12.81 12.13 -4.40
CA GLY A 59 -11.84 13.20 -4.68
C GLY A 59 -10.39 12.71 -4.78
N PHE A 60 -10.13 11.41 -4.63
CA PHE A 60 -8.79 10.82 -4.70
C PHE A 60 -8.44 10.49 -6.15
N ILE A 61 -7.42 11.15 -6.73
CA ILE A 61 -7.16 11.13 -8.17
C ILE A 61 -6.09 10.09 -8.57
N ALA A 62 -6.46 8.81 -8.56
CA ALA A 62 -5.60 7.69 -8.97
C ALA A 62 -5.21 7.73 -10.46
N THR A 63 -6.13 8.11 -11.35
CA THR A 63 -5.96 8.25 -12.80
C THR A 63 -5.03 9.41 -13.15
N ALA A 64 -5.17 10.57 -12.49
CA ALA A 64 -4.26 11.70 -12.73
C ALA A 64 -2.84 11.40 -12.24
N THR A 65 -2.70 10.64 -11.15
CA THR A 65 -1.40 10.15 -10.68
C THR A 65 -0.70 9.29 -11.74
N VAL A 66 -1.43 8.35 -12.34
CA VAL A 66 -0.92 7.51 -13.44
C VAL A 66 -0.56 8.37 -14.66
N MET A 67 -1.42 9.31 -15.05
CA MET A 67 -1.19 10.20 -16.18
C MET A 67 0.00 11.14 -15.96
N ARG A 68 0.20 11.66 -14.75
CA ARG A 68 1.37 12.47 -14.37
C ARG A 68 2.65 11.65 -14.49
N TYR A 69 2.65 10.42 -13.99
CA TYR A 69 3.79 9.52 -14.13
C TYR A 69 4.10 9.23 -15.60
N LEU A 70 3.11 8.88 -16.42
CA LEU A 70 3.31 8.61 -17.85
C LEU A 70 3.83 9.84 -18.61
N ARG A 71 3.49 11.05 -18.15
CA ARG A 71 4.01 12.33 -18.65
C ARG A 71 5.39 12.70 -18.07
N GLY A 72 6.04 11.80 -17.33
CA GLY A 72 7.36 12.02 -16.73
C GLY A 72 7.36 12.87 -15.45
N ASN A 73 6.20 13.27 -14.94
CA ASN A 73 6.07 14.04 -13.69
C ASN A 73 5.87 13.08 -12.50
N ARG A 74 6.89 12.97 -11.64
CA ARG A 74 6.88 12.09 -10.46
C ARG A 74 6.26 12.76 -9.21
N ASN A 75 5.94 14.05 -9.26
CA ASN A 75 5.38 14.77 -8.13
C ASN A 75 3.89 14.42 -7.93
N GLY A 76 3.55 13.95 -6.73
CA GLY A 76 2.19 13.54 -6.36
C GLY A 76 1.84 12.07 -6.64
N VAL A 77 2.84 11.22 -6.90
CA VAL A 77 2.65 9.76 -6.87
C VAL A 77 2.78 9.25 -5.42
N PRO A 78 1.82 8.47 -4.89
CA PRO A 78 1.92 7.88 -3.56
C PRO A 78 3.24 7.11 -3.42
N GLY A 79 4.06 7.46 -2.43
CA GLY A 79 5.40 6.89 -2.23
C GLY A 79 6.54 7.61 -2.96
N ALA A 80 6.26 8.66 -3.75
CA ALA A 80 7.26 9.47 -4.44
C ALA A 80 7.61 10.77 -3.69
N ASP A 81 6.80 11.17 -2.71
CA ASP A 81 7.16 12.22 -1.76
C ASP A 81 8.02 11.64 -0.63
N ILE A 82 8.96 12.44 -0.11
CA ILE A 82 9.82 12.06 1.01
C ILE A 82 8.99 11.80 2.29
N GLY A 83 7.76 12.32 2.32
CA GLY A 83 6.87 12.32 3.48
C GLY A 83 5.90 11.14 3.60
N THR A 84 5.71 10.28 2.58
CA THR A 84 4.71 9.20 2.68
C THR A 84 5.26 7.89 2.14
N ARG A 85 5.18 6.80 2.92
CA ARG A 85 5.56 5.44 2.47
C ARG A 85 4.45 4.45 2.73
N LEU A 86 4.23 3.55 1.78
CA LEU A 86 3.29 2.45 1.93
C LEU A 86 3.96 1.30 2.67
N LEU A 87 3.49 0.97 3.86
CA LEU A 87 3.94 -0.17 4.65
C LEU A 87 2.98 -1.35 4.43
N ARG A 88 3.52 -2.46 3.93
CA ARG A 88 2.83 -3.74 3.89
C ARG A 88 3.14 -4.51 5.17
N ALA A 89 2.12 -4.97 5.87
CA ALA A 89 2.26 -5.86 7.03
C ALA A 89 1.50 -7.17 6.79
N TRP A 90 2.10 -8.30 7.13
CA TRP A 90 1.43 -9.60 7.03
C TRP A 90 1.80 -10.54 8.16
N ARG A 91 0.87 -11.41 8.51
CA ARG A 91 1.10 -12.50 9.46
C ARG A 91 0.59 -13.80 8.88
N ASP A 92 1.41 -14.84 8.97
CA ASP A 92 0.98 -16.19 8.67
C ASP A 92 -0.12 -16.59 9.67
N PRO A 93 -1.14 -17.35 9.23
CA PRO A 93 -2.05 -17.95 10.18
C PRO A 93 -1.21 -18.79 11.14
N GLU A 94 -1.34 -18.53 12.44
CA GLU A 94 -0.77 -19.40 13.45
C GLU A 94 -1.23 -20.82 13.11
N PRO A 95 -0.32 -21.82 13.06
CA PRO A 95 -0.77 -23.20 12.92
C PRO A 95 -1.80 -23.40 14.02
N ARG A 96 -3.02 -23.83 13.64
CA ARG A 96 -4.01 -24.25 14.63
C ARG A 96 -3.24 -25.16 15.58
N ARG A 97 -3.04 -24.76 16.83
CA ARG A 97 -2.63 -25.70 17.86
C ARG A 97 -3.69 -26.76 17.80
N SER A 98 -3.35 -27.91 17.23
CA SER A 98 -4.10 -29.12 17.45
C SER A 98 -4.10 -29.25 18.96
N SER A 99 -5.22 -28.94 19.58
CA SER A 99 -5.54 -29.40 20.92
C SER A 99 -5.63 -30.92 20.82
N ALA A 100 -4.47 -31.57 20.76
CA ALA A 100 -4.30 -32.92 21.21
C ALA A 100 -4.30 -32.82 22.74
N SER A 101 -5.52 -32.80 23.27
CA SER A 101 -5.77 -33.23 24.63
C SER A 101 -5.82 -34.76 24.61
N TRP A 102 -5.19 -35.34 25.63
CA TRP A 102 -5.09 -36.75 26.00
C TRP A 102 -3.91 -37.50 25.38
#